data_AF-A0A016VKZ8-F1
#
_entry.id   AF-A0A016VKZ8-F1
#
_cell.length_a   1.000
_cell.length_b   1.000
_cell.length_c   1.000
_cell.angle_alpha   90.00
_cell.angle_beta   90.00
_cell.angle_gamma   90.00
#
_symmetry.space_group_name_H-M   'P 1'
#
loop_
_entity.id
_entity.type
_entity.pdbx_description
1 polymer ?
#
loop_
_entity_poly.entity_id
_entity_poly.type
_entity_poly.pdbx_seq_one_letter_code
_entity_poly.pdbx_strand_id
1 'polypeptide(L)'
;MKWTHHMNYVNEQNAKDVNRIVKAANLPIKLVFRPPPNLKSLLTSTRIYEERCGRNNCLYCTDKKICQLRGTVYLVTCEGCGRKYVGETARPLHKRLDEHMRALRNPSSYPNSSFSHHRTLHHTYEDPPRIKVTILHRSLDAPLERKMLEALAIKRLSPEINNKNELADALQLIR
;
A
#
# COMPACT_ATOMS: atom_id res chain seq x y z
N MET A 1 -5.05 -15.81 21.84
CA MET A 1 -4.37 -15.05 20.74
C MET A 1 -3.16 -14.34 21.33
N LYS A 2 -1.97 -14.44 20.71
CA LYS A 2 -0.76 -13.69 21.14
C LYS A 2 -0.62 -12.43 20.29
N TRP A 3 -0.62 -11.27 20.92
CA TRP A 3 -0.47 -9.97 20.25
C TRP A 3 1.02 -9.65 20.06
N THR A 4 1.42 -9.13 18.90
CA THR A 4 2.81 -8.65 18.73
C THR A 4 2.85 -7.15 18.96
N HIS A 5 3.74 -6.68 19.85
CA HIS A 5 3.94 -5.27 20.11
C HIS A 5 5.39 -4.88 19.79
N HIS A 6 5.56 -3.77 19.07
CA HIS A 6 6.86 -3.27 18.63
C HIS A 6 7.32 -2.11 19.51
N MET A 7 8.50 -2.22 20.11
CA MET A 7 9.11 -1.16 20.92
C MET A 7 10.47 -0.77 20.36
N ASN A 8 10.91 0.46 20.65
CA ASN A 8 12.25 0.89 20.29
C ASN A 8 13.29 0.20 21.18
N TYR A 9 14.34 -0.32 20.56
CA TYR A 9 15.48 -0.84 21.27
C TYR A 9 16.30 0.32 21.84
N VAL A 10 16.55 0.27 23.15
CA VAL A 10 17.43 1.21 23.84
C VAL A 10 18.75 0.52 24.14
N ASN A 11 18.70 -0.58 24.89
CA ASN A 11 19.81 -1.46 25.20
C ASN A 11 19.28 -2.85 25.62
N GLU A 12 20.19 -3.82 25.76
CA GLU A 12 19.88 -5.20 26.11
C GLU A 12 19.25 -5.34 27.50
N GLN A 13 19.70 -4.55 28.47
CA GLN A 13 19.22 -4.60 29.85
C GLN A 13 17.75 -4.19 29.94
N ASN A 14 17.39 -3.06 29.34
CA ASN A 14 16.01 -2.58 29.24
C ASN A 14 15.12 -3.60 28.52
N ALA A 15 15.61 -4.21 27.43
CA ALA A 15 14.85 -5.22 26.69
C ALA A 15 14.55 -6.45 27.56
N LYS A 16 15.52 -6.90 28.36
CA LYS A 16 15.35 -8.00 29.31
C LYS A 16 14.37 -7.65 30.44
N ASP A 17 14.47 -6.45 31.00
CA ASP A 17 13.63 -6.04 32.13
C ASP A 17 12.16 -5.90 31.71
N VAL A 18 11.88 -5.29 30.56
CA VAL A 18 10.50 -5.19 30.06
C VAL A 18 9.93 -6.55 29.68
N ASN A 19 10.73 -7.44 29.06
CA ASN A 19 10.30 -8.82 28.80
C ASN A 19 9.99 -9.58 30.11
N ARG A 20 10.76 -9.34 31.18
CA ARG A 20 10.52 -9.96 32.49
C ARG A 20 9.20 -9.48 33.07
N ILE A 21 8.92 -8.18 33.01
CA ILE A 21 7.66 -7.59 33.49
C ILE A 21 6.46 -8.17 32.73
N VAL A 22 6.53 -8.24 31.40
CA VAL A 22 5.43 -8.79 30.58
C VAL A 22 5.17 -10.26 30.89
N LYS A 23 6.24 -11.06 31.09
CA LYS A 23 6.12 -12.46 31.52
C LYS A 23 5.52 -12.57 32.92
N ALA A 24 5.98 -11.76 33.87
CA ALA A 24 5.48 -11.76 35.25
C ALA A 24 4.01 -11.34 35.34
N ALA A 25 3.58 -10.40 34.49
CA ALA A 25 2.19 -9.96 34.38
C ALA A 25 1.29 -10.94 33.59
N ASN A 26 1.84 -12.07 33.11
CA ASN A 26 1.15 -13.09 32.32
C ASN A 26 0.37 -12.54 31.11
N LEU A 27 0.90 -11.48 30.49
CA LEU A 27 0.25 -10.82 29.35
C LEU A 27 0.46 -11.65 28.07
N PRO A 28 -0.57 -11.86 27.24
CA PRO A 28 -0.46 -12.60 25.99
C PRO A 28 0.16 -11.75 24.87
N ILE A 29 1.31 -11.10 25.13
CA ILE A 29 1.97 -10.16 24.23
C ILE A 29 3.41 -10.62 23.95
N LYS A 30 3.80 -10.66 22.67
CA LYS A 30 5.17 -10.85 22.20
C LYS A 30 5.79 -9.49 21.92
N LEU A 31 6.83 -9.12 22.68
CA LEU A 31 7.60 -7.91 22.44
C LEU A 31 8.63 -8.13 21.33
N VAL A 32 8.73 -7.18 20.41
CA VAL A 32 9.76 -7.13 19.37
C VAL A 32 10.46 -5.76 19.46
N PHE A 33 11.74 -5.78 19.82
CA PHE A 33 12.56 -4.57 19.92
C PHE A 33 13.17 -4.24 18.56
N ARG A 34 12.90 -3.03 18.05
CA ARG A 34 13.43 -2.56 16.76
C ARG A 34 14.64 -1.66 17.00
N PRO A 35 15.78 -1.92 16.34
CA PRO A 35 16.94 -1.02 16.44
C PRO A 35 16.57 0.38 15.93
N PRO A 36 17.23 1.43 16.46
CA PRO A 36 17.06 2.77 15.90
C PRO A 36 17.47 2.79 14.42
N PRO A 37 16.90 3.71 13.63
CA PRO A 37 17.29 3.89 12.24
C PRO A 37 18.78 4.18 12.15
N ASN A 38 19.51 3.38 11.35
CA ASN A 38 20.93 3.57 11.11
C ASN A 38 21.19 4.83 10.26
N LEU A 39 22.44 5.31 10.24
CA LEU A 39 22.82 6.53 9.52
C LEU A 39 22.43 6.47 8.04
N LYS A 40 22.64 5.33 7.38
CA LYS A 40 22.17 5.12 5.99
C LYS A 40 20.68 5.39 5.90
N SER A 41 19.86 4.78 6.74
CA SER A 41 18.40 4.95 6.73
C SER A 41 17.95 6.37 7.07
N LEU A 42 18.69 7.12 7.90
CA LEU A 42 18.43 8.53 8.19
C LEU A 42 18.75 9.42 6.98
N LEU A 43 19.92 9.20 6.36
CA LEU A 43 20.41 10.00 5.23
C LEU A 43 19.73 9.64 3.90
N THR A 44 19.32 8.39 3.73
CA THR A 44 18.53 7.92 2.58
C THR A 44 17.04 7.95 2.86
N SER A 45 16.62 8.51 4.02
CA SER A 45 15.21 8.69 4.34
C SER A 45 14.61 9.72 3.39
N THR A 46 14.12 9.25 2.25
CA THR A 46 13.29 10.04 1.35
C THR A 46 12.00 10.51 2.03
N ARG A 47 11.66 9.98 3.22
CA ARG A 47 10.48 10.33 4.02
C ARG A 47 10.36 11.83 4.30
N ILE A 48 11.48 12.55 4.49
CA ILE A 48 11.48 14.01 4.73
C ILE A 48 10.87 14.77 3.52
N TYR A 49 10.97 14.20 2.33
CA TYR A 49 10.42 14.77 1.09
C TYR A 49 9.02 14.23 0.73
N GLU A 50 8.53 13.21 1.44
CA GLU A 50 7.20 12.60 1.19
C GLU A 50 6.07 13.32 1.92
N GLU A 51 6.36 14.15 2.92
CA GLU A 51 5.34 14.77 3.78
C GLU A 51 4.59 15.94 3.14
N ARG A 52 5.09 16.47 2.00
CA ARG A 52 4.49 17.65 1.37
C ARG A 52 3.83 17.28 0.05
N CYS A 53 2.50 17.21 0.06
CA CYS A 53 1.73 17.20 -1.18
C CYS A 53 1.69 18.61 -1.78
N GLY A 54 2.54 18.91 -2.76
CA GLY A 54 2.57 20.22 -3.43
C GLY A 54 1.41 20.51 -4.40
N ARG A 55 0.33 19.71 -4.38
CA ARG A 55 -0.82 19.89 -5.28
C ARG A 55 -1.91 20.69 -4.58
N ASN A 56 -2.34 21.79 -5.19
CA ASN A 56 -3.56 22.49 -4.78
C ASN A 56 -4.77 21.56 -4.99
N ASN A 57 -5.63 21.47 -3.98
CA ASN A 57 -6.85 20.65 -3.97
C ASN A 57 -6.63 19.17 -4.39
N CYS A 58 -5.65 18.50 -3.76
CA CYS A 58 -5.31 17.12 -4.10
C CYS A 58 -6.46 16.14 -3.87
N LEU A 59 -6.94 15.51 -4.94
CA LEU A 59 -8.04 14.52 -4.93
C LEU A 59 -7.80 13.28 -4.05
N TYR A 60 -6.53 12.94 -3.78
CA TYR A 60 -6.17 11.71 -3.08
C TYR A 60 -5.79 11.94 -1.61
N CYS A 61 -5.35 13.15 -1.28
CA CYS A 61 -4.91 13.47 0.07
C CYS A 61 -6.05 14.06 0.86
N THR A 62 -6.75 13.21 1.61
CA THR A 62 -7.64 13.64 2.69
C THR A 62 -6.80 13.94 3.94
N ASP A 63 -7.04 13.25 5.05
CA ASP A 63 -6.32 13.42 6.32
C ASP A 63 -4.87 12.94 6.23
N LYS A 64 -4.62 11.90 5.42
CA LYS A 64 -3.29 11.35 5.21
C LYS A 64 -2.71 11.84 3.88
N LYS A 65 -1.50 12.42 3.94
CA LYS A 65 -0.76 12.85 2.74
C LYS A 65 -0.13 11.63 2.05
N ILE A 66 -0.89 10.96 1.19
CA ILE A 66 -0.45 9.73 0.51
C ILE A 66 0.18 9.96 -0.87
N CYS A 67 -0.01 11.15 -1.46
CA CYS A 67 0.32 11.40 -2.87
C CYS A 67 1.80 11.21 -3.23
N GLN A 68 2.72 11.58 -2.33
CA GLN A 68 4.17 11.49 -2.56
C GLN A 68 4.78 10.19 -2.03
N LEU A 69 3.99 9.33 -1.39
CA LEU A 69 4.52 8.05 -0.89
C LEU A 69 5.05 7.22 -2.06
N ARG A 70 6.28 6.74 -1.90
CA ARG A 70 6.93 5.81 -2.83
C ARG A 70 6.99 4.40 -2.25
N GLY A 71 7.24 3.44 -3.14
CA GLY A 71 7.38 2.02 -2.77
C GLY A 71 6.13 1.48 -2.09
N THR A 72 4.96 1.80 -2.62
CA THR A 72 3.67 1.48 -1.97
C THR A 72 3.03 0.26 -2.62
N VAL A 73 2.40 -0.58 -1.79
CA VAL A 73 1.34 -1.50 -2.21
C VAL A 73 0.03 -0.89 -1.73
N TYR A 74 -0.90 -0.68 -2.64
CA TYR A 74 -2.13 0.07 -2.37
C TYR A 74 -3.36 -0.70 -2.86
N LEU A 75 -4.48 -0.44 -2.20
CA LEU A 75 -5.81 -0.88 -2.54
C LEU A 75 -6.60 0.33 -3.06
N VAL A 76 -7.16 0.19 -4.25
CA VAL A 76 -8.17 1.10 -4.79
C VAL A 76 -9.53 0.44 -4.63
N THR A 77 -10.51 1.20 -4.16
CA THR A 77 -11.92 0.80 -4.11
C THR A 77 -12.72 1.77 -4.97
N CYS A 78 -13.46 1.24 -5.94
CA CYS A 78 -14.39 2.01 -6.75
C CYS A 78 -15.55 2.46 -5.85
N GLU A 79 -15.79 3.77 -5.74
CA GLU A 79 -16.89 4.29 -4.90
C GLU A 79 -18.26 4.11 -5.58
N GLY A 80 -18.31 3.82 -6.88
CA GLY A 80 -19.55 3.56 -7.61
C GLY A 80 -20.11 2.14 -7.42
N CYS A 81 -19.26 1.13 -7.19
CA CYS A 81 -19.71 -0.26 -7.08
C CYS A 81 -18.97 -1.11 -6.02
N GLY A 82 -18.04 -0.53 -5.26
CA GLY A 82 -17.32 -1.20 -4.17
C GLY A 82 -16.23 -2.19 -4.61
N ARG A 83 -16.06 -2.44 -5.91
CA ARG A 83 -15.04 -3.35 -6.45
C ARG A 83 -13.63 -2.84 -6.22
N LYS A 84 -12.69 -3.78 -6.11
CA LYS A 84 -11.33 -3.53 -5.63
C LYS A 84 -10.28 -3.78 -6.69
N TYR A 85 -9.20 -3.01 -6.61
CA TYR A 85 -7.96 -3.20 -7.35
C TYR A 85 -6.78 -3.14 -6.37
N VAL A 86 -5.82 -4.05 -6.50
CA VAL A 86 -4.56 -4.02 -5.77
C VAL A 86 -3.43 -3.78 -6.77
N GLY A 87 -2.51 -2.88 -6.42
CA GLY A 87 -1.32 -2.64 -7.22
C GLY A 87 -0.14 -2.16 -6.38
N GLU A 88 1.07 -2.25 -6.96
CA GLU A 88 2.28 -1.62 -6.41
C GLU A 88 2.81 -0.47 -7.26
N THR A 89 3.61 0.40 -6.63
CA THR A 89 4.43 1.36 -7.36
C THR A 89 5.69 1.77 -6.60
N ALA A 90 6.82 1.81 -7.31
CA ALA A 90 8.06 2.46 -6.85
C ALA A 90 8.03 3.99 -6.97
N ARG A 91 7.18 4.52 -7.86
CA ARG A 91 7.04 5.95 -8.13
C ARG A 91 6.15 6.60 -7.06
N PRO A 92 6.09 7.94 -6.99
CA PRO A 92 5.10 8.62 -6.17
C PRO A 92 3.69 8.12 -6.51
N LEU A 93 2.94 7.71 -5.49
CA LEU A 93 1.64 7.05 -5.65
C LEU A 93 0.68 7.82 -6.56
N HIS A 94 0.64 9.14 -6.45
CA HIS A 94 -0.26 9.97 -7.27
C HIS A 94 -0.06 9.77 -8.77
N LYS A 95 1.17 9.48 -9.24
CA LYS A 95 1.42 9.28 -10.68
C LYS A 95 0.67 8.04 -11.19
N ARG A 96 0.66 6.98 -10.38
CA ARG A 96 -0.05 5.73 -10.69
C ARG A 96 -1.56 5.91 -10.58
N LEU A 97 -2.03 6.66 -9.59
CA LEU A 97 -3.46 7.00 -9.47
C LEU A 97 -3.94 7.87 -10.64
N ASP A 98 -3.15 8.83 -11.09
CA ASP A 98 -3.48 9.67 -12.26
C ASP A 98 -3.54 8.85 -13.55
N GLU A 99 -2.74 7.78 -13.69
CA GLU A 99 -2.85 6.81 -14.79
C GLU A 99 -4.22 6.10 -14.74
N HIS A 100 -4.61 5.58 -13.58
CA HIS A 100 -5.89 4.90 -13.38
C HIS A 100 -7.08 5.84 -13.65
N MET A 101 -7.04 7.07 -13.14
CA MET A 101 -8.09 8.07 -13.38
C MET A 101 -8.20 8.48 -14.84
N ARG A 102 -7.08 8.57 -15.58
CA ARG A 102 -7.11 8.82 -17.03
C ARG A 102 -7.76 7.66 -17.79
N ALA A 103 -7.47 6.42 -17.41
CA ALA A 103 -8.10 5.24 -17.97
C ALA A 103 -9.62 5.18 -17.69
N LEU A 104 -10.05 5.56 -16.48
CA LEU A 104 -11.48 5.67 -16.14
C LEU A 104 -12.20 6.74 -16.95
N ARG A 105 -11.56 7.88 -17.20
CA ARG A 105 -12.15 9.00 -17.96
C ARG A 105 -12.20 8.73 -19.46
N ASN A 106 -11.15 8.12 -20.00
CA ASN A 106 -10.96 7.92 -21.44
C ASN A 106 -10.70 6.43 -21.75
N PRO A 107 -11.67 5.53 -21.53
CA PRO A 107 -11.44 4.08 -21.61
C PRO A 107 -10.97 3.64 -23.00
N SER A 108 -11.48 4.26 -24.07
CA SER A 108 -11.11 3.93 -25.46
C SER A 108 -9.62 4.20 -25.78
N SER A 109 -8.98 5.14 -25.08
CA SER A 109 -7.57 5.47 -25.27
C SER A 109 -6.63 4.50 -24.54
N TYR A 110 -7.13 3.70 -23.61
CA TYR A 110 -6.34 2.79 -22.78
C TYR A 110 -6.98 1.39 -22.71
N PRO A 111 -7.17 0.70 -23.85
CA PRO A 111 -8.00 -0.51 -23.92
C PRO A 111 -7.47 -1.68 -23.06
N ASN A 112 -6.16 -1.75 -22.83
CA ASN A 112 -5.53 -2.80 -22.02
C ASN A 112 -5.53 -2.50 -20.50
N SER A 113 -6.05 -1.35 -20.09
CA SER A 113 -6.11 -0.99 -18.67
C SER A 113 -7.29 -1.68 -17.99
N SER A 114 -7.00 -2.31 -16.85
CA SER A 114 -8.00 -2.88 -15.94
C SER A 114 -9.09 -1.86 -15.57
N PHE A 115 -8.72 -0.58 -15.43
CA PHE A 115 -9.65 0.51 -15.13
C PHE A 115 -10.53 0.89 -16.33
N SER A 116 -10.01 0.84 -17.56
CA SER A 116 -10.82 1.06 -18.76
C SER A 116 -11.85 -0.06 -18.93
N HIS A 117 -11.43 -1.31 -18.73
CA HIS A 117 -12.33 -2.45 -18.79
C HIS A 117 -13.42 -2.36 -17.71
N HIS A 118 -13.01 -2.02 -16.48
CA HIS A 118 -13.93 -1.77 -15.37
C HIS A 118 -14.95 -0.67 -15.69
N ARG A 119 -14.49 0.47 -16.23
CA ARG A 119 -15.33 1.58 -16.68
C ARG A 119 -16.37 1.11 -17.70
N THR A 120 -15.92 0.41 -18.74
CA THR A 120 -16.79 -0.04 -19.84
C THR A 120 -17.80 -1.10 -19.40
N LEU A 121 -17.47 -1.96 -18.42
CA LEU A 121 -18.36 -3.02 -17.96
C LEU A 121 -19.35 -2.62 -16.87
N HIS A 122 -18.99 -1.65 -16.01
CA HIS A 122 -19.76 -1.37 -14.80
C HIS A 122 -20.23 0.08 -14.69
N HIS A 123 -19.67 1.01 -15.47
CA HIS A 123 -19.96 2.43 -15.38
C HIS A 123 -20.01 3.07 -16.78
N THR A 124 -20.60 2.40 -17.78
CA THR A 124 -20.59 2.83 -19.19
C THR A 124 -21.33 4.15 -19.40
N TYR A 125 -22.48 4.32 -18.75
CA TYR A 125 -23.41 5.43 -18.97
C TYR A 125 -23.42 6.46 -17.82
N GLU A 126 -22.52 6.29 -16.84
CA GLU A 126 -22.43 7.15 -15.66
C GLU A 126 -21.21 8.07 -15.76
N ASP A 127 -21.11 9.08 -14.90
CA ASP A 127 -19.85 9.81 -14.72
C ASP A 127 -18.73 8.89 -14.23
N PRO A 128 -17.45 9.18 -14.55
CA PRO A 128 -16.32 8.40 -14.06
C PRO A 128 -16.37 8.25 -12.53
N PRO A 129 -16.37 7.02 -12.00
CA PRO A 129 -16.51 6.82 -10.57
C PRO A 129 -15.32 7.42 -9.83
N ARG A 130 -15.59 7.95 -8.63
CA ARG A 130 -14.53 8.29 -7.69
C ARG A 130 -13.87 7.02 -7.16
N ILE A 131 -12.64 7.19 -6.66
CA ILE A 131 -11.87 6.11 -6.10
C ILE A 131 -11.42 6.44 -4.68
N LYS A 132 -11.53 5.45 -3.79
CA LYS A 132 -10.95 5.49 -2.46
C LYS A 132 -9.65 4.70 -2.45
N VAL A 133 -8.59 5.27 -1.86
CA VAL A 133 -7.26 4.65 -1.84
C VAL A 133 -6.83 4.34 -0.42
N THR A 134 -6.37 3.11 -0.18
CA THR A 134 -5.84 2.66 1.10
C THR A 134 -4.43 2.11 0.90
N ILE A 135 -3.47 2.54 1.73
CA ILE A 135 -2.11 1.99 1.71
C ILE A 135 -2.10 0.67 2.49
N LEU A 136 -1.70 -0.42 1.85
CA LEU A 136 -1.59 -1.74 2.49
C LEU A 136 -0.19 -1.93 3.09
N HIS A 137 0.85 -1.69 2.29
CA HIS A 137 2.24 -1.88 2.69
C HIS A 137 3.17 -0.82 2.07
N ARG A 138 4.36 -0.67 2.66
CA ARG A 138 5.44 0.17 2.14
C ARG A 138 6.76 -0.58 2.17
N SER A 139 7.41 -0.70 1.01
CA SER A 139 8.80 -1.17 0.87
C SER A 139 9.49 -0.33 -0.21
N LEU A 140 10.40 0.56 0.24
CA LEU A 140 11.10 1.52 -0.62
C LEU A 140 12.24 0.85 -1.39
N ASP A 141 13.09 0.11 -0.67
CA ASP A 141 14.40 -0.34 -1.14
C ASP A 141 14.40 -1.79 -1.64
N ALA A 142 13.30 -2.54 -1.46
CA ALA A 142 13.21 -3.94 -1.88
C ALA A 142 12.07 -4.14 -2.91
N PRO A 143 12.37 -4.00 -4.21
CA PRO A 143 11.38 -4.21 -5.27
C PRO A 143 10.74 -5.60 -5.25
N LEU A 144 11.54 -6.65 -4.99
CA LEU A 144 11.04 -8.03 -4.92
C LEU A 144 10.06 -8.21 -3.75
N GLU A 145 10.42 -7.75 -2.56
CA GLU A 145 9.54 -7.79 -1.39
C GLU A 145 8.22 -7.06 -1.67
N ARG A 146 8.28 -5.88 -2.31
CA ARG A 146 7.08 -5.12 -2.66
C ARG A 146 6.16 -5.89 -3.62
N LYS A 147 6.71 -6.59 -4.62
CA LYS A 147 5.94 -7.46 -5.52
C LYS A 147 5.37 -8.69 -4.81
N MET A 148 6.11 -9.28 -3.87
CA MET A 148 5.58 -10.38 -3.05
C MET A 148 4.41 -9.91 -2.17
N LEU A 149 4.49 -8.72 -1.58
CA LEU A 149 3.41 -8.14 -0.78
C LEU A 149 2.17 -7.82 -1.63
N GLU A 150 2.35 -7.34 -2.86
CA GLU A 150 1.27 -7.18 -3.84
C GLU A 150 0.59 -8.53 -4.15
N ALA A 151 1.38 -9.57 -4.44
CA ALA A 151 0.86 -10.90 -4.73
C ALA A 151 0.09 -11.51 -3.55
N LEU A 152 0.61 -11.37 -2.33
CA LEU A 152 -0.08 -11.82 -1.11
C LEU A 152 -1.38 -11.04 -0.88
N ALA A 153 -1.39 -9.74 -1.13
CA ALA A 153 -2.59 -8.91 -1.02
C ALA A 153 -3.64 -9.29 -2.07
N ILE A 154 -3.24 -9.52 -3.33
CA ILE A 154 -4.12 -10.01 -4.40
C ILE A 154 -4.73 -11.37 -4.02
N LYS A 155 -3.91 -12.32 -3.57
CA LYS A 155 -4.38 -13.65 -3.16
C LYS A 155 -5.37 -13.57 -2.00
N ARG A 156 -5.13 -12.68 -1.04
CA ARG A 156 -5.98 -12.52 0.16
C ARG A 156 -7.28 -11.80 -0.13
N LEU A 157 -7.26 -10.77 -0.97
CA LEU A 157 -8.39 -9.87 -1.18
C LEU A 157 -9.22 -10.21 -2.41
N SER A 158 -8.68 -11.01 -3.34
CA SER A 158 -9.33 -11.40 -4.60
C SER A 158 -9.98 -10.22 -5.35
N PRO A 159 -9.20 -9.16 -5.68
CA PRO A 159 -9.73 -7.94 -6.26
C PRO A 159 -10.36 -8.17 -7.64
N GLU A 160 -11.56 -7.62 -7.86
CA GLU A 160 -12.37 -7.86 -9.05
C GLU A 160 -11.98 -6.99 -10.25
N ILE A 161 -11.24 -5.90 -10.02
CA ILE A 161 -10.80 -5.00 -11.08
C ILE A 161 -9.50 -5.48 -11.71
N ASN A 162 -8.61 -6.14 -10.95
CA ASN A 162 -7.36 -6.67 -11.50
C ASN A 162 -7.66 -7.66 -12.64
N ASN A 163 -6.96 -7.50 -13.77
CA ASN A 163 -7.19 -8.37 -14.92
C ASN A 163 -6.51 -9.73 -14.74
N LYS A 164 -6.90 -10.72 -15.54
CA LYS A 164 -6.39 -12.10 -15.44
C LYS A 164 -4.87 -12.21 -15.56
N ASN A 165 -4.23 -11.37 -16.37
CA ASN A 165 -2.78 -11.37 -16.54
C ASN A 165 -2.10 -10.82 -15.29
N GLU A 166 -2.58 -9.69 -14.74
CA GLU A 166 -2.10 -9.14 -13.47
C GLU A 166 -2.20 -10.16 -12.33
N LEU A 167 -3.32 -10.89 -12.26
CA LEU A 167 -3.51 -11.95 -11.28
C LEU A 167 -2.54 -13.11 -11.50
N ALA A 168 -2.37 -13.56 -12.75
CA ALA A 168 -1.47 -14.67 -13.08
C ALA A 168 -0.01 -14.34 -12.75
N ASP A 169 0.46 -13.16 -13.15
CA ASP A 169 1.83 -12.69 -12.90
C ASP A 169 2.11 -12.58 -11.40
N ALA A 170 1.17 -12.01 -10.65
CA ALA A 170 1.29 -11.89 -9.20
C ALA A 170 1.36 -13.27 -8.52
N LEU A 171 0.51 -14.21 -8.93
CA LEU A 171 0.47 -15.55 -8.32
C LEU A 171 1.72 -16.39 -8.62
N GLN A 172 2.45 -16.13 -9.70
CA GLN A 172 3.72 -16.81 -9.98
C GLN A 172 4.80 -16.52 -8.93
N LEU A 173 4.76 -15.37 -8.27
CA LEU A 173 5.76 -14.95 -7.28
C LEU A 173 5.61 -15.62 -5.91
N ILE A 174 4.51 -16.33 -5.69
CA ILE A 174 4.18 -16.98 -4.41
C ILE A 174 3.87 -18.48 -4.57
N ARG A 175 4.30 -19.07 -5.70
CA ARG A 175 4.27 -20.51 -5.93
C ARG A 175 5.38 -21.21 -5.16
#